data_AF-A0AA37I746-F1
#
_entry.id   AF-A0AA37I746-F1
#
_cell.length_a   1.000
_cell.length_b   1.000
_cell.length_c   1.000
_cell.angle_alpha   90.00
_cell.angle_beta   90.00
_cell.angle_gamma   90.00
#
_symmetry.space_group_name_H-M   'P 1'
#
loop_
_entity.id
_entity.type
_entity.pdbx_description
1 polymer ?
#
loop_
_entity_poly.entity_id
_entity_poly.type
_entity_poly.pdbx_seq_one_letter_code
_entity_poly.pdbx_strand_id
1 'polypeptide(L)'
;MRIKRSLFLAPAILATWCLCATAQTAMPPGHPSSKQLMAAEGVMTSANIARGAADVCHIDAAKVARFKDVVHTSYPDAPDFDGEWKLGLAQAQPTVDRFEKLKTSNPSEYQKQIGEACPALNRGIDEVTQQ
;
A
#
# COMPACT_ATOMS: atom_id res chain seq x y z
N MET A 1 -42.30 -25.03 -66.86
CA MET A 1 -42.24 -25.84 -65.62
C MET A 1 -41.56 -24.99 -64.54
N ARG A 2 -42.32 -24.48 -63.56
CA ARG A 2 -42.43 -24.94 -62.15
C ARG A 2 -41.21 -24.52 -61.27
N ILE A 3 -41.22 -23.29 -60.73
CA ILE A 3 -41.53 -22.83 -59.33
C ILE A 3 -40.46 -23.13 -58.27
N LYS A 4 -40.00 -22.07 -57.57
CA LYS A 4 -40.00 -21.82 -56.09
C LYS A 4 -39.27 -20.48 -55.82
N ARG A 5 -39.94 -19.33 -55.66
CA ARG A 5 -40.61 -18.72 -54.48
C ARG A 5 -39.79 -18.68 -53.18
N SER A 6 -39.60 -17.44 -52.70
CA SER A 6 -39.82 -16.92 -51.33
C SER A 6 -38.59 -16.19 -50.76
N LEU A 7 -38.60 -14.87 -50.50
CA LEU A 7 -39.39 -13.99 -49.60
C LEU A 7 -38.51 -13.57 -48.40
N PHE A 8 -38.81 -12.39 -47.82
CA PHE A 8 -38.26 -11.80 -46.58
C PHE A 8 -36.95 -11.00 -46.72
N LEU A 9 -36.75 -9.82 -46.14
CA LEU A 9 -37.59 -8.73 -45.62
C LEU A 9 -36.61 -7.58 -45.24
N ALA A 10 -37.02 -6.32 -45.39
CA ALA A 10 -36.41 -5.13 -44.74
C ALA A 10 -36.52 -5.23 -43.18
N PRO A 11 -36.03 -4.32 -42.29
CA PRO A 11 -35.52 -2.96 -42.50
C PRO A 11 -34.31 -2.52 -41.63
N ALA A 12 -33.91 -1.26 -41.80
CA ALA A 12 -32.84 -0.54 -41.10
C ALA A 12 -33.04 -0.45 -39.57
N ILE A 13 -31.92 -0.62 -38.85
CA ILE A 13 -31.81 -0.65 -37.39
C ILE A 13 -31.84 0.76 -36.82
N LEU A 14 -32.70 0.94 -35.82
CA LEU A 14 -32.89 2.13 -35.00
C LEU A 14 -31.60 2.50 -34.24
N ALA A 15 -31.21 3.77 -34.31
CA ALA A 15 -30.20 4.37 -33.47
C ALA A 15 -30.78 4.59 -32.06
N THR A 16 -30.55 3.62 -31.16
CA THR A 16 -30.90 3.75 -29.74
C THR A 16 -29.76 4.45 -29.01
N TRP A 17 -30.01 5.68 -28.58
CA TRP A 17 -29.14 6.44 -27.69
C TRP A 17 -29.00 5.71 -26.34
N CYS A 18 -27.83 5.13 -26.07
CA CYS A 18 -27.46 4.75 -24.71
C CYS A 18 -27.10 6.02 -23.93
N LEU A 19 -28.10 6.59 -23.23
CA LEU A 19 -27.83 7.43 -22.07
C LEU A 19 -27.17 6.55 -21.00
N CYS A 20 -25.84 6.57 -20.92
CA CYS A 20 -25.14 6.08 -19.74
C CYS A 20 -25.50 6.99 -18.57
N ALA A 21 -26.54 6.63 -17.82
CA ALA A 21 -26.77 7.17 -16.50
C ALA A 21 -25.54 6.84 -15.65
N THR A 22 -24.74 7.84 -15.33
CA THR A 22 -23.72 7.74 -14.28
C THR A 22 -24.45 7.61 -12.95
N ALA A 23 -24.80 6.37 -12.57
CA ALA A 23 -25.23 6.07 -11.22
C ALA A 23 -24.03 6.40 -10.32
N GLN A 24 -24.11 7.53 -9.61
CA GLN A 24 -23.18 7.85 -8.53
C GLN A 24 -23.41 6.80 -7.44
N THR A 25 -22.58 5.75 -7.43
CA THR A 25 -22.53 4.81 -6.31
C THR A 25 -21.95 5.55 -5.11
N ALA A 26 -22.81 6.25 -4.37
CA ALA A 26 -22.47 6.67 -3.02
C ALA A 26 -22.11 5.39 -2.25
N MET A 27 -20.87 5.33 -1.74
CA MET A 27 -20.43 4.18 -0.96
C MET A 27 -21.35 3.99 0.25
N PRO A 28 -21.63 2.75 0.67
CA PRO A 28 -22.49 2.50 1.82
C PRO A 28 -21.96 3.22 3.07
N PRO A 29 -22.85 3.76 3.93
CA PRO A 29 -22.45 4.36 5.19
C PRO A 29 -21.55 3.40 5.98
N GLY A 30 -20.44 3.90 6.51
CA GLY A 30 -19.44 3.11 7.25
C GLY A 30 -18.22 2.64 6.45
N HIS A 31 -18.18 2.87 5.13
CA HIS A 31 -16.94 2.69 4.37
C HIS A 31 -15.96 3.84 4.68
N PRO A 32 -14.66 3.55 4.91
CA PRO A 32 -13.66 4.59 5.08
C PRO A 32 -13.64 5.53 3.88
N SER A 33 -13.54 6.82 4.15
CA SER A 33 -13.28 7.81 3.10
C SER A 33 -11.92 7.58 2.45
N SER A 34 -11.74 8.09 1.23
CA SER A 34 -10.43 8.03 0.55
C SER A 34 -9.30 8.62 1.39
N LYS A 35 -9.57 9.70 2.14
CA LYS A 35 -8.59 10.31 3.05
C LYS A 35 -8.16 9.36 4.18
N GLN A 36 -9.13 8.66 4.78
CA GLN A 36 -8.86 7.67 5.83
C GLN A 36 -8.07 6.48 5.29
N LEU A 37 -8.37 6.01 4.07
CA LEU A 37 -7.61 4.93 3.43
C LEU A 37 -6.16 5.33 3.16
N MET A 38 -5.91 6.54 2.65
CA MET A 38 -4.56 7.05 2.40
C MET A 38 -3.78 7.24 3.71
N ALA A 39 -4.44 7.71 4.77
CA ALA A 39 -3.81 7.82 6.09
C ALA A 39 -3.45 6.43 6.65
N ALA A 40 -4.35 5.46 6.56
CA ALA A 40 -4.07 4.07 6.96
C ALA A 40 -2.88 3.46 6.19
N GLU A 41 -2.82 3.67 4.87
CA GLU A 41 -1.70 3.24 4.02
C GLU A 41 -0.38 3.91 4.43
N GLY A 42 -0.41 5.19 4.77
CA GLY A 42 0.75 5.93 5.28
C GLY A 42 1.26 5.35 6.60
N VAL A 43 0.35 5.03 7.53
CA VAL A 43 0.70 4.38 8.81
C VAL A 43 1.29 3.00 8.60
N MET A 44 0.66 2.15 7.78
CA MET A 44 1.17 0.82 7.45
C MET A 44 2.55 0.87 6.81
N THR A 45 2.74 1.75 5.84
CA THR A 45 4.03 1.94 5.15
C THR A 45 5.11 2.39 6.13
N SER A 46 4.80 3.34 6.99
CA SER A 46 5.71 3.82 8.03
C SER A 46 6.07 2.72 9.03
N ALA A 47 5.10 1.91 9.43
CA ALA A 47 5.37 0.75 10.29
C ALA A 47 6.27 -0.29 9.61
N ASN A 48 6.09 -0.52 8.31
CA ASN A 48 6.95 -1.42 7.54
C ASN A 48 8.42 -0.93 7.54
N ILE A 49 8.60 0.37 7.31
CA ILE A 49 9.90 1.07 7.42
C ILE A 49 10.49 0.91 8.83
N ALA A 50 9.69 1.10 9.88
CA ALA A 50 10.11 0.95 11.27
C ALA A 50 10.58 -0.47 11.61
N ARG A 51 9.91 -1.51 11.07
CA ARG A 51 10.35 -2.91 11.22
C ARG A 51 11.71 -3.13 10.54
N GLY A 52 11.89 -2.67 9.31
CA GLY A 52 13.17 -2.75 8.61
C GLY A 52 14.30 -2.02 9.36
N ALA A 53 13.99 -0.84 9.91
CA ALA A 53 14.92 -0.04 10.70
C ALA A 53 15.39 -0.79 11.95
N ALA A 54 14.47 -1.37 12.72
CA ALA A 54 14.78 -2.06 13.96
C ALA A 54 15.46 -3.42 13.72
N ASP A 55 14.87 -4.26 12.87
CA ASP A 55 15.24 -5.68 12.81
C ASP A 55 16.32 -5.97 11.77
N VAL A 56 16.41 -5.20 10.68
CA VAL A 56 17.44 -5.39 9.65
C VAL A 56 18.61 -4.43 9.86
N CYS A 57 18.33 -3.17 10.17
CA CYS A 57 19.34 -2.13 10.29
C CYS A 57 19.79 -1.83 11.73
N HIS A 58 19.14 -2.45 12.72
CA HIS A 58 19.46 -2.29 14.15
C HIS A 58 19.52 -0.82 14.61
N ILE A 59 18.63 0.00 14.05
CA ILE A 59 18.45 1.39 14.47
C ILE A 59 17.89 1.41 15.89
N ASP A 60 18.39 2.35 16.69
CA ASP A 60 18.03 2.52 18.11
C ASP A 60 16.51 2.56 18.35
N ALA A 61 16.08 1.84 19.38
CA ALA A 61 14.66 1.69 19.71
C ALA A 61 14.01 3.03 20.09
N ALA A 62 14.73 3.96 20.74
CA ALA A 62 14.19 5.27 21.06
C ALA A 62 14.01 6.12 19.79
N LYS A 63 14.91 5.97 18.79
CA LYS A 63 14.72 6.60 17.47
C LYS A 63 13.49 6.04 16.75
N VAL A 64 13.29 4.74 16.75
CA VAL A 64 12.08 4.12 16.14
C VAL A 64 10.80 4.55 16.88
N ALA A 65 10.85 4.69 18.21
CA ALA A 65 9.73 5.20 18.99
C ALA A 65 9.37 6.65 18.61
N ARG A 66 10.37 7.55 18.54
CA ARG A 66 10.15 8.94 18.07
C ARG A 66 9.56 8.98 16.65
N PHE A 67 10.02 8.08 15.77
CA PHE A 67 9.45 7.97 14.44
C PHE A 67 7.97 7.57 14.47
N LYS A 68 7.59 6.57 15.29
CA LYS A 68 6.18 6.20 15.49
C LYS A 68 5.36 7.41 15.98
N ASP A 69 5.88 8.19 16.92
CA ASP A 69 5.19 9.36 17.46
C ASP A 69 4.93 10.42 16.38
N VAL A 70 5.94 10.72 15.55
CA VAL A 70 5.78 11.66 14.42
C VAL A 70 4.78 11.13 13.40
N VAL A 71 4.82 9.84 13.07
CA VAL A 71 3.86 9.20 12.15
C VAL A 71 2.43 9.31 12.70
N HIS A 72 2.23 9.13 14.01
CA HIS A 72 0.93 9.30 14.65
C HIS A 72 0.39 10.72 14.48
N THR A 73 1.25 11.74 14.58
CA THR A 73 0.84 13.14 14.34
C THR A 73 0.64 13.47 12.85
N SER A 74 1.35 12.78 11.95
CA SER A 74 1.32 13.02 10.51
C SER A 74 0.08 12.44 9.82
N TYR A 75 -0.56 11.43 10.42
CA TYR A 75 -1.73 10.75 9.87
C TYR A 75 -2.94 10.83 10.81
N PRO A 76 -3.47 12.04 11.11
CA PRO A 76 -4.58 12.21 12.05
C PRO A 76 -5.89 11.60 11.56
N ASP A 77 -6.01 11.33 10.26
CA ASP A 77 -7.20 10.73 9.65
C ASP A 77 -7.16 9.19 9.63
N ALA A 78 -6.09 8.56 10.13
CA ALA A 78 -6.05 7.10 10.24
C ALA A 78 -7.05 6.66 11.34
N PRO A 79 -8.11 5.91 11.01
CA PRO A 79 -9.19 5.63 11.95
C PRO A 79 -8.77 4.66 13.08
N ASP A 80 -7.79 3.78 12.82
CA ASP A 80 -7.20 2.86 13.79
C ASP A 80 -5.68 2.84 13.63
N PHE A 81 -5.01 3.89 14.14
CA PHE A 81 -3.56 4.02 14.00
C PHE A 81 -2.79 2.78 14.49
N ASP A 82 -3.10 2.27 15.69
CA ASP A 82 -2.36 1.14 16.26
C ASP A 82 -2.64 -0.17 15.52
N GLY A 83 -3.87 -0.37 15.02
CA GLY A 83 -4.21 -1.49 14.15
C GLY A 83 -3.42 -1.48 12.85
N GLU A 84 -3.39 -0.34 12.17
CA GLU A 84 -2.63 -0.17 10.92
C GLU A 84 -1.12 -0.28 11.15
N TRP A 85 -0.62 0.29 12.26
CA TRP A 85 0.79 0.16 12.63
C TRP A 85 1.17 -1.30 12.85
N LYS A 86 0.35 -2.05 13.61
CA LYS A 86 0.56 -3.48 13.84
C LYS A 86 0.51 -4.28 12.54
N LEU A 87 -0.41 -3.95 11.64
CA LEU A 87 -0.51 -4.60 10.34
C LEU A 87 0.73 -4.35 9.48
N GLY A 88 1.21 -3.11 9.41
CA GLY A 88 2.43 -2.77 8.68
C GLY A 88 3.69 -3.45 9.22
N LEU A 89 3.83 -3.56 10.55
CA LEU A 89 4.90 -4.35 11.18
C LEU A 89 4.85 -5.82 10.75
N ALA A 90 3.65 -6.42 10.71
CA ALA A 90 3.46 -7.80 10.31
C ALA A 90 3.75 -8.02 8.81
N GLN A 91 3.33 -7.09 7.95
CA GLN A 91 3.60 -7.13 6.51
C GLN A 91 5.09 -7.08 6.17
N ALA A 92 5.92 -6.46 7.03
CA ALA A 92 7.36 -6.40 6.86
C ALA A 92 8.08 -7.72 7.24
N GLN A 93 7.42 -8.64 7.95
CA GLN A 93 8.05 -9.86 8.47
C GLN A 93 8.72 -10.71 7.37
N PRO A 94 8.13 -10.96 6.19
CA PRO A 94 8.79 -11.74 5.14
C PRO A 94 10.09 -11.10 4.64
N THR A 95 10.20 -9.77 4.71
CA THR A 95 11.44 -9.06 4.37
C THR A 95 12.50 -9.25 5.44
N VAL A 96 12.13 -9.16 6.72
CA VAL A 96 13.04 -9.46 7.84
C VAL A 96 13.56 -10.90 7.73
N ASP A 97 12.66 -11.87 7.52
CA ASP A 97 13.03 -13.29 7.39
C ASP A 97 13.98 -13.52 6.21
N ARG A 98 13.77 -12.81 5.09
CA ARG A 98 14.68 -12.85 3.93
C ARG A 98 16.07 -12.35 4.28
N PHE A 99 16.18 -11.23 5.02
CA PHE A 99 17.47 -10.67 5.44
C PHE A 99 18.18 -11.57 6.45
N GLU A 100 17.46 -12.14 7.42
CA GLU A 100 18.01 -13.12 8.37
C GLU A 100 18.55 -14.37 7.66
N LYS A 101 17.79 -14.89 6.69
CA LYS A 101 18.29 -15.99 5.85
C LYS A 101 19.53 -15.57 5.07
N LEU A 102 19.51 -14.39 4.44
CA LEU A 102 20.62 -13.89 3.61
C LEU A 102 21.91 -13.75 4.42
N LYS A 103 21.81 -13.30 5.67
CA LYS A 103 22.94 -13.17 6.61
C LYS A 103 23.74 -14.45 6.79
N THR A 104 23.08 -15.61 6.75
CA THR A 104 23.73 -16.93 6.88
C THR A 104 24.07 -17.56 5.54
N SER A 105 23.20 -17.42 4.54
CA SER A 105 23.37 -18.08 3.25
C SER A 105 24.32 -17.36 2.30
N ASN A 106 24.41 -16.03 2.38
CA ASN A 106 25.33 -15.21 1.59
C ASN A 106 25.70 -13.92 2.35
N PRO A 107 26.67 -13.99 3.29
CA PRO A 107 27.05 -12.86 4.13
C PRO A 107 27.57 -11.63 3.35
N SER A 108 28.22 -11.85 2.20
CA SER A 108 28.73 -10.77 1.35
C SER A 108 27.60 -9.94 0.74
N GLU A 109 26.59 -10.62 0.19
CA GLU A 109 25.41 -9.94 -0.36
C GLU A 109 24.57 -9.28 0.74
N TYR A 110 24.44 -9.92 1.91
CA TYR A 110 23.82 -9.28 3.07
C TYR A 110 24.51 -7.95 3.42
N GLN A 111 25.84 -7.97 3.58
CA GLN A 111 26.64 -6.77 3.89
C GLN A 111 26.48 -5.67 2.84
N LYS A 112 26.48 -6.04 1.56
CA LYS A 112 26.25 -5.10 0.46
C LYS A 112 24.88 -4.42 0.59
N GLN A 113 23.80 -5.21 0.74
CA GLN A 113 22.44 -4.67 0.79
C GLN A 113 22.21 -3.78 2.01
N ILE A 114 22.67 -4.18 3.20
CA ILE A 114 22.53 -3.33 4.40
C ILE A 114 23.42 -2.09 4.32
N GLY A 115 24.60 -2.19 3.69
CA GLY A 115 25.51 -1.07 3.51
C GLY A 115 24.94 0.03 2.62
N GLU A 116 24.11 -0.35 1.64
CA GLU A 116 23.40 0.59 0.77
C GLU A 116 22.12 1.12 1.43
N ALA A 117 21.29 0.23 2.01
CA ALA A 117 19.95 0.58 2.47
C ALA A 117 19.92 1.27 3.85
N CYS A 118 20.69 0.76 4.82
CA CYS A 118 20.56 1.21 6.21
C CYS A 118 21.00 2.67 6.45
N PRO A 119 22.04 3.21 5.78
CA PRO A 119 22.38 4.62 5.92
C PRO A 119 21.27 5.54 5.39
N ALA A 120 20.65 5.19 4.27
CA ALA A 120 19.55 5.95 3.69
C ALA A 120 18.31 5.91 4.60
N LEU A 121 17.97 4.72 5.12
CA LEU A 121 16.87 4.53 6.06
C LEU A 121 17.08 5.32 7.36
N ASN A 122 18.27 5.23 7.95
CA ASN A 122 18.59 5.98 9.16
C ASN A 122 18.46 7.49 8.96
N ARG A 123 18.96 8.01 7.83
CA ARG A 123 18.82 9.42 7.47
C ARG A 123 17.37 9.83 7.25
N GLY A 124 16.59 9.02 6.53
CA GLY A 124 15.17 9.31 6.30
C GLY A 124 14.37 9.40 7.60
N ILE A 125 14.66 8.53 8.57
CA ILE A 125 14.07 8.63 9.91
C ILE A 125 14.52 9.90 10.64
N ASP A 126 15.80 10.29 10.54
CA ASP A 126 16.28 11.54 11.12
C ASP A 126 15.56 12.77 10.53
N GLU A 127 15.41 12.83 9.21
CA GLU A 127 14.76 13.95 8.51
C GLU A 127 13.28 14.10 8.91
N VAL A 128 12.59 13.00 9.18
CA VAL A 128 11.19 13.02 9.64
C VAL A 128 11.09 13.38 11.13
N THR A 129 12.07 12.98 11.96
CA THR A 129 11.99 13.13 13.43
C THR A 129 12.66 14.38 14.00
N GLN A 130 13.34 15.18 13.17
CA GLN A 130 13.95 16.46 13.58
C GLN A 130 13.03 17.68 13.43
N GLN A 131 11.76 17.47 13.06
CA GLN A 131 10.71 18.50 13.04
C GLN A 131 10.14 18.73 14.44
#